data_AF-A0A6S5TF48-F1
#
_entry.id   AF-A0A6S5TF48-F1
#
_cell.length_a   1.000
_cell.length_b   1.000
_cell.length_c   1.000
_cell.angle_alpha   90.00
_cell.angle_beta   90.00
_cell.angle_gamma   90.00
#
_symmetry.space_group_name_H-M   'P 1'
#
loop_
_entity.id
_entity.type
_entity.pdbx_description
1 polymer ?
#
loop_
_entity_poly.entity_id
_entity_poly.type
_entity_poly.pdbx_seq_one_letter_code
_entity_poly.pdbx_strand_id
1 'polypeptide(L)'
;MRLCDLVPRYARFHKISPQEAAYALYELIERLYVEYGVNRFLPNSVNDVFWVGCFGSHDRSPRTHVIYFQELSKYFYELFCSPSKGDKNKLSCYCEEAQRSIDVPDSVVCFSGSVLVEWISNAGFESPDFLLNTNLAEKAKGRSDGGLNEQELGTVIKIVNGLVDIIKAVDKAHRESPTNYDDKVSSSNIKRYAYTLSNPPRKNSDVCSTLIALAEEAGVDMPSYHGTMRKYMGIQSKSDTKA
;
A
#
# COMPACT_ATOMS: atom_id res chain seq x y z
N MET A 1 -19.37 10.46 -1.27
CA MET A 1 -18.79 10.55 -2.63
C MET A 1 -19.45 9.51 -3.51
N ARG A 2 -19.36 9.63 -4.85
CA ARG A 2 -19.86 8.60 -5.77
C ARG A 2 -18.74 7.69 -6.26
N LEU A 3 -19.04 6.44 -6.59
CA LEU A 3 -18.07 5.47 -7.08
C LEU A 3 -17.36 5.96 -8.35
N CYS A 4 -18.11 6.62 -9.26
CA CYS A 4 -17.56 7.24 -10.47
C CYS A 4 -16.49 8.31 -10.20
N ASP A 5 -16.45 8.89 -8.99
CA ASP A 5 -15.45 9.90 -8.62
C ASP A 5 -14.10 9.29 -8.23
N LEU A 6 -14.04 7.98 -7.94
CA LEU A 6 -12.88 7.34 -7.33
C LEU A 6 -11.69 7.26 -8.29
N VAL A 7 -11.91 6.74 -9.50
CA VAL A 7 -10.85 6.60 -10.53
C VAL A 7 -10.29 7.97 -10.94
N PRO A 8 -11.11 8.98 -11.32
CA PRO A 8 -10.59 10.30 -11.67
C PRO A 8 -9.82 10.97 -10.53
N ARG A 9 -10.26 10.77 -9.28
CA ARG A 9 -9.59 11.37 -8.12
C ARG A 9 -8.25 10.71 -7.82
N TYR A 10 -8.17 9.38 -7.90
CA TYR A 10 -6.92 8.64 -7.78
C TYR A 10 -5.93 9.08 -8.88
N ALA A 11 -6.38 9.10 -10.14
CA ALA A 11 -5.56 9.49 -11.28
C ALA A 11 -4.98 10.90 -11.13
N ARG A 12 -5.81 11.87 -10.70
CA ARG A 12 -5.38 13.26 -10.46
C ARG A 12 -4.37 13.38 -9.32
N PHE A 13 -4.58 12.66 -8.23
CA PHE A 13 -3.70 12.73 -7.06
C PHE A 13 -2.30 12.15 -7.37
N HIS A 14 -2.25 10.98 -8.01
CA HIS A 14 -0.99 10.31 -8.34
C HIS A 14 -0.39 10.73 -9.68
N LYS A 15 -1.06 11.61 -10.45
CA LYS A 15 -0.64 12.07 -11.80
C LYS A 15 -0.41 10.93 -12.78
N ILE A 16 -1.30 9.93 -12.76
CA ILE A 16 -1.26 8.75 -13.64
C ILE A 16 -2.47 8.74 -14.58
N SER A 17 -2.48 7.82 -15.54
CA SER A 17 -3.63 7.66 -16.44
C SER A 17 -4.87 7.10 -15.69
N PRO A 18 -6.10 7.42 -16.15
CA PRO A 18 -7.31 6.81 -15.59
C PRO A 18 -7.32 5.28 -15.65
N GLN A 19 -6.68 4.70 -16.68
CA GLN A 19 -6.57 3.26 -16.85
C GLN A 19 -5.66 2.63 -15.78
N GLU A 20 -4.48 3.21 -15.53
CA GLU A 20 -3.59 2.77 -14.43
C GLU A 20 -4.26 2.96 -13.06
N ALA A 21 -4.99 4.07 -12.87
CA ALA A 21 -5.74 4.31 -11.64
C ALA A 21 -6.84 3.26 -11.41
N ALA A 22 -7.56 2.85 -12.46
CA ALA A 22 -8.55 1.79 -12.37
C ALA A 22 -7.91 0.45 -11.96
N TYR A 23 -6.76 0.11 -12.54
CA TYR A 23 -6.05 -1.12 -12.17
C TYR A 23 -5.51 -1.09 -10.73
N ALA A 24 -4.95 0.04 -10.28
CA ALA A 24 -4.50 0.19 -8.90
C ALA A 24 -5.65 0.06 -7.89
N LEU A 25 -6.83 0.61 -8.21
CA LEU A 25 -8.03 0.46 -7.39
C LEU A 25 -8.57 -0.98 -7.41
N TYR A 26 -8.49 -1.68 -8.55
CA TYR A 26 -8.78 -3.12 -8.61
C TYR A 26 -7.88 -3.91 -7.64
N GLU A 27 -6.56 -3.70 -7.68
CA GLU A 27 -5.63 -4.38 -6.77
C GLU A 27 -5.92 -4.07 -5.30
N LEU A 28 -6.31 -2.83 -5.00
CA LEU A 28 -6.70 -2.43 -3.64
C LEU A 28 -7.95 -3.18 -3.17
N ILE A 29 -9.00 -3.26 -3.99
CA ILE A 29 -10.23 -3.99 -3.63
C ILE A 29 -9.96 -5.49 -3.46
N GLU A 30 -9.15 -6.10 -4.33
CA GLU A 30 -8.75 -7.50 -4.18
C GLU A 30 -8.00 -7.76 -2.86
N ARG A 31 -7.07 -6.87 -2.49
CA ARG A 31 -6.36 -6.97 -1.20
C ARG A 31 -7.31 -6.81 -0.01
N LEU A 32 -8.26 -5.89 -0.08
CA LEU A 32 -9.29 -5.72 0.95
C LEU A 32 -10.23 -6.93 1.01
N TYR A 33 -10.53 -7.56 -0.11
CA TYR A 33 -11.31 -8.80 -0.15
C TYR A 33 -10.59 -9.95 0.54
N VAL A 34 -9.30 -10.14 0.28
CA VAL A 34 -8.50 -11.15 0.99
C VAL A 34 -8.53 -10.90 2.50
N GLU A 35 -8.34 -9.66 2.94
CA GLU A 35 -8.31 -9.36 4.38
C GLU A 35 -9.69 -9.47 5.04
N TYR A 36 -10.70 -8.77 4.52
CA TYR A 36 -12.01 -8.72 5.17
C TYR A 36 -12.91 -9.89 4.78
N GLY A 37 -12.90 -10.29 3.51
CA GLY A 37 -13.73 -11.39 3.01
C GLY A 37 -13.21 -12.77 3.37
N VAL A 38 -11.90 -13.02 3.22
CA VAL A 38 -11.30 -14.35 3.43
C VAL A 38 -10.73 -14.50 4.84
N ASN A 39 -9.83 -13.61 5.29
CA ASN A 39 -9.15 -13.79 6.58
C ASN A 39 -10.08 -13.53 7.77
N ARG A 40 -10.88 -12.45 7.70
CA ARG A 40 -11.81 -12.05 8.77
C ARG A 40 -13.21 -12.64 8.64
N PHE A 41 -13.53 -13.30 7.52
CA PHE A 41 -14.85 -13.89 7.24
C PHE A 41 -16.03 -12.89 7.32
N LEU A 42 -15.81 -11.66 6.83
CA LEU A 42 -16.80 -10.57 6.80
C LEU A 42 -17.07 -10.11 5.35
N PRO A 43 -17.58 -10.98 4.45
CA PRO A 43 -17.74 -10.65 3.02
C PRO A 43 -18.74 -9.53 2.75
N ASN A 44 -19.74 -9.33 3.63
CA ASN A 44 -20.78 -8.30 3.47
C ASN A 44 -20.35 -6.93 4.00
N SER A 45 -19.23 -6.85 4.71
CA SER A 45 -18.77 -5.63 5.37
C SER A 45 -18.42 -4.52 4.37
N VAL A 46 -18.24 -4.84 3.08
CA VAL A 46 -18.06 -3.84 2.01
C VAL A 46 -19.25 -2.88 1.93
N ASN A 47 -20.43 -3.31 2.38
CA ASN A 47 -21.65 -2.50 2.43
C ASN A 47 -21.65 -1.45 3.56
N ASP A 48 -20.70 -1.52 4.49
CA ASP A 48 -20.47 -0.47 5.48
C ASP A 48 -19.71 0.71 4.85
N VAL A 49 -18.97 0.45 3.77
CA VAL A 49 -18.17 1.44 3.05
C VAL A 49 -18.87 1.96 1.81
N PHE A 50 -19.48 1.07 1.03
CA PHE A 50 -20.14 1.35 -0.25
C PHE A 50 -21.63 1.03 -0.14
N TRP A 51 -22.48 1.86 -0.72
CA TRP A 51 -23.93 1.62 -0.72
C TRP A 51 -24.60 2.25 -1.93
N VAL A 52 -25.76 1.73 -2.34
CA VAL A 52 -26.59 2.37 -3.35
C VAL A 52 -27.34 3.55 -2.72
N GLY A 53 -27.13 4.75 -3.27
CA GLY A 53 -27.74 5.98 -2.76
C GLY A 53 -29.14 6.25 -3.30
N CYS A 54 -29.89 7.10 -2.60
CA CYS A 54 -31.14 7.66 -3.09
C CYS A 54 -30.91 8.67 -4.23
N PHE A 55 -31.94 8.87 -5.06
CA PHE A 55 -31.89 9.87 -6.12
C PHE A 55 -31.69 11.27 -5.51
N GLY A 56 -30.60 11.94 -5.90
CA GLY A 56 -30.28 13.29 -5.44
C GLY A 56 -29.75 13.41 -4.00
N SER A 57 -29.67 12.31 -3.24
CA SER A 57 -29.08 12.31 -1.89
C SER A 57 -27.96 11.28 -1.73
N HIS A 58 -27.22 11.38 -0.63
CA HIS A 58 -26.18 10.41 -0.24
C HIS A 58 -26.74 9.34 0.69
N ASP A 59 -28.00 9.43 1.09
CA ASP A 59 -28.63 8.48 2.00
C ASP A 59 -28.80 7.13 1.32
N ARG A 60 -28.79 6.06 2.12
CA ARG A 60 -29.01 4.71 1.62
C ARG A 60 -30.37 4.61 0.93
N SER A 61 -30.41 3.87 -0.16
CA SER A 61 -31.65 3.53 -0.85
C SER A 61 -32.62 2.82 0.12
N PRO A 62 -33.93 3.06 0.04
CA PRO A 62 -34.92 2.33 0.83
C PRO A 62 -34.99 0.85 0.45
N ARG A 63 -34.45 0.47 -0.72
CA ARG A 63 -34.28 -0.94 -1.11
C ARG A 63 -32.92 -1.44 -0.66
N THR A 64 -32.88 -2.67 -0.17
CA THR A 64 -31.70 -3.33 0.34
C THR A 64 -30.88 -3.86 -0.83
N HIS A 65 -29.81 -3.14 -1.14
CA HIS A 65 -28.83 -3.52 -2.14
C HIS A 65 -27.57 -4.02 -1.45
N VAL A 66 -27.11 -5.19 -1.84
CA VAL A 66 -25.88 -5.83 -1.36
C VAL A 66 -24.85 -5.77 -2.48
N ILE A 67 -23.78 -5.05 -2.22
CA ILE A 67 -22.58 -4.99 -3.05
C ILE A 67 -21.64 -6.08 -2.54
N TYR A 68 -21.04 -6.83 -3.46
CA TYR A 68 -20.02 -7.83 -3.16
C TYR A 68 -18.66 -7.34 -3.63
N PHE A 69 -17.60 -7.77 -2.94
CA PHE A 69 -16.23 -7.45 -3.31
C PHE A 69 -15.92 -7.85 -4.76
N GLN A 70 -16.37 -9.03 -5.19
CA GLN A 70 -16.12 -9.55 -6.54
C GLN A 70 -16.71 -8.64 -7.62
N GLU A 71 -17.91 -8.10 -7.39
CA GLU A 71 -18.54 -7.17 -8.33
C GLU A 71 -17.83 -5.81 -8.36
N LEU A 72 -17.34 -5.36 -7.21
CA LEU A 72 -16.57 -4.12 -7.12
C LEU A 72 -15.18 -4.25 -7.77
N SER A 73 -14.49 -5.38 -7.58
CA SER A 73 -13.25 -5.72 -8.27
C SER A 73 -13.46 -5.79 -9.77
N LYS A 74 -14.50 -6.51 -10.20
CA LYS A 74 -14.85 -6.64 -11.62
C LYS A 74 -15.11 -5.29 -12.27
N TYR A 75 -15.83 -4.39 -11.59
CA TYR A 75 -16.05 -3.02 -12.06
C TYR A 75 -14.73 -2.29 -12.38
N PHE A 76 -13.76 -2.29 -11.46
CA PHE A 76 -12.47 -1.62 -11.71
C PHE A 76 -11.63 -2.32 -12.78
N TYR A 77 -11.68 -3.64 -12.82
CA TYR A 77 -10.98 -4.42 -13.85
C TYR A 77 -11.54 -4.15 -15.26
N GLU A 78 -12.86 -4.05 -15.40
CA GLU A 78 -13.51 -3.71 -16.67
C GLU A 78 -13.15 -2.28 -17.13
N LEU A 79 -13.08 -1.32 -16.21
CA LEU A 79 -12.59 0.03 -16.51
C LEU A 79 -11.14 0.04 -17.01
N PHE A 80 -10.30 -0.86 -16.49
CA PHE A 80 -8.93 -1.04 -16.96
C PHE A 80 -8.88 -1.69 -18.35
N CYS A 81 -9.61 -2.79 -18.58
CA CYS A 81 -9.58 -3.52 -19.85
C CYS A 81 -10.26 -2.76 -20.99
N SER A 82 -11.29 -1.99 -20.69
CA SER A 82 -12.12 -1.29 -21.67
C SER A 82 -12.58 0.05 -21.10
N PRO A 83 -11.69 1.06 -21.06
CA PRO A 83 -12.03 2.39 -20.59
C PRO A 83 -13.18 2.94 -21.42
N SER A 84 -14.38 2.97 -20.83
CA SER A 84 -15.58 3.34 -21.57
C SER A 84 -15.55 4.84 -21.87
N LYS A 85 -15.90 5.20 -23.11
CA LYS A 85 -16.10 6.59 -23.50
C LYS A 85 -17.54 7.00 -23.14
N GLY A 86 -17.83 7.24 -21.86
CA GLY A 86 -19.07 7.88 -21.40
C GLY A 86 -19.69 7.35 -20.11
N ASP A 87 -20.79 7.98 -19.68
CA ASP A 87 -21.55 7.77 -18.41
C ASP A 87 -22.30 6.42 -18.30
N LYS A 88 -21.74 5.34 -18.82
CA LYS A 88 -22.42 4.04 -18.93
C LYS A 88 -21.85 2.95 -18.02
N ASN A 89 -20.91 3.28 -17.15
CA ASN A 89 -20.34 2.29 -16.24
C ASN A 89 -21.39 1.91 -15.21
N LYS A 90 -21.52 0.61 -14.97
CA LYS A 90 -22.49 0.05 -14.03
C LYS A 90 -21.79 -0.89 -13.08
N LEU A 91 -22.29 -0.91 -11.86
CA LEU A 91 -21.92 -1.90 -10.85
C LEU A 91 -23.07 -2.90 -10.73
N SER A 92 -22.78 -4.19 -10.80
CA SER A 92 -23.77 -5.22 -10.47
C SER A 92 -23.89 -5.35 -8.96
N CYS A 93 -25.12 -5.41 -8.45
CA CYS A 93 -25.40 -5.61 -7.03
C CYS A 93 -26.63 -6.49 -6.85
N TYR A 94 -26.76 -7.15 -5.72
CA TYR A 94 -27.92 -7.97 -5.41
C TYR A 94 -28.99 -7.13 -4.72
N CYS A 95 -30.22 -7.10 -5.25
CA CYS A 95 -31.35 -6.45 -4.59
C CYS A 95 -32.19 -7.51 -3.88
N GLU A 96 -32.29 -7.41 -2.55
CA GLU A 96 -32.99 -8.41 -1.74
C GLU A 96 -34.48 -8.46 -2.06
N GLU A 97 -35.12 -7.31 -2.27
CA GLU A 97 -36.56 -7.24 -2.58
C GLU A 97 -36.88 -7.85 -3.95
N ALA A 98 -35.96 -7.73 -4.91
CA ALA A 98 -36.12 -8.30 -6.25
C ALA A 98 -35.57 -9.73 -6.36
N GLN A 99 -34.90 -10.22 -5.31
CA GLN A 99 -34.20 -11.50 -5.25
C GLN A 99 -33.30 -11.80 -6.44
N ARG A 100 -32.67 -10.77 -7.02
CA ARG A 100 -31.84 -10.90 -8.22
C ARG A 100 -30.74 -9.85 -8.27
N SER A 101 -29.71 -10.15 -9.04
CA SER A 101 -28.69 -9.15 -9.41
C SER A 101 -29.29 -8.11 -10.35
N ILE A 102 -28.96 -6.85 -10.09
CA ILE A 102 -29.33 -5.70 -10.89
C ILE A 102 -28.12 -4.80 -11.12
N ASP A 103 -28.02 -4.24 -12.32
CA ASP A 103 -26.97 -3.30 -12.64
C ASP A 103 -27.41 -1.88 -12.33
N VAL A 104 -26.67 -1.22 -11.46
CA VAL A 104 -26.91 0.18 -11.09
C VAL A 104 -25.81 1.07 -11.67
N PRO A 105 -26.12 2.31 -12.10
CA PRO A 105 -25.09 3.26 -12.50
C PRO A 105 -24.09 3.50 -11.37
N ASP A 106 -22.79 3.58 -11.69
CA ASP A 106 -21.76 3.91 -10.69
C ASP A 106 -21.96 5.31 -10.07
N SER A 107 -22.61 6.22 -10.79
CA SER A 107 -23.02 7.55 -10.32
C SER A 107 -24.06 7.53 -9.19
N VAL A 108 -24.79 6.42 -8.99
CA VAL A 108 -25.71 6.28 -7.86
C VAL A 108 -25.11 5.49 -6.70
N VAL A 109 -23.97 4.82 -6.90
CA VAL A 109 -23.24 4.13 -5.83
C VAL A 109 -22.46 5.16 -5.03
N CYS A 110 -22.80 5.27 -3.75
CA CYS A 110 -22.14 6.13 -2.78
C CYS A 110 -21.06 5.37 -2.01
N PHE A 111 -20.09 6.10 -1.49
CA PHE A 111 -19.17 5.58 -0.49
C PHE A 111 -18.72 6.67 0.49
N SER A 112 -18.24 6.21 1.65
CA SER A 112 -17.62 7.06 2.67
C SER A 112 -16.10 6.97 2.58
N GLY A 113 -15.45 8.08 2.24
CA GLY A 113 -13.99 8.15 2.13
C GLY A 113 -13.28 7.93 3.45
N SER A 114 -13.81 8.45 4.56
CA SER A 114 -13.22 8.27 5.89
C SER A 114 -13.30 6.81 6.36
N VAL A 115 -14.44 6.15 6.15
CA VAL A 115 -14.62 4.74 6.50
C VAL A 115 -13.72 3.86 5.62
N LEU A 116 -13.59 4.17 4.32
CA LEU A 116 -12.68 3.46 3.44
C LEU A 116 -11.21 3.62 3.88
N VAL A 117 -10.79 4.82 4.30
CA VAL A 117 -9.44 5.05 4.84
C VAL A 117 -9.20 4.26 6.11
N GLU A 118 -10.16 4.27 7.04
CA GLU A 118 -10.09 3.48 8.27
C GLU A 118 -9.96 1.99 7.96
N TRP A 119 -10.74 1.50 7.00
CA TRP A 119 -10.68 0.11 6.53
C TRP A 119 -9.33 -0.28 5.98
N ILE A 120 -8.75 0.57 5.12
CA ILE A 120 -7.44 0.34 4.51
C ILE A 120 -6.35 0.35 5.59
N SER A 121 -6.42 1.31 6.53
CA SER A 121 -5.49 1.40 7.66
C SER A 121 -5.57 0.18 8.57
N ASN A 122 -6.80 -0.27 8.90
CA ASN A 122 -7.05 -1.44 9.74
C ASN A 122 -6.65 -2.77 9.08
N ALA A 123 -6.52 -2.79 7.75
CA ALA A 123 -5.93 -3.91 7.00
C ALA A 123 -4.39 -3.87 6.97
N GLY A 124 -3.76 -2.86 7.58
CA GLY A 124 -2.31 -2.69 7.60
C GLY A 124 -1.74 -2.12 6.30
N PHE A 125 -2.59 -1.55 5.43
CA PHE A 125 -2.16 -0.87 4.21
C PHE A 125 -1.93 0.62 4.46
N GLU A 126 -1.11 1.25 3.61
CA GLU A 126 -0.85 2.69 3.68
C GLU A 126 -2.13 3.49 3.43
N SER A 127 -2.36 4.51 4.26
CA SER A 127 -3.57 5.35 4.18
C SER A 127 -3.59 6.13 2.86
N PRO A 128 -4.65 6.02 2.05
CA PRO A 128 -4.72 6.74 0.79
C PRO A 128 -5.09 8.22 1.01
N ASP A 129 -4.08 9.09 0.98
CA ASP A 129 -4.23 10.54 1.12
C ASP A 129 -5.21 11.17 0.11
N PHE A 130 -5.40 10.52 -1.05
CA PHE A 130 -6.35 10.98 -2.06
C PHE A 130 -7.80 10.96 -1.57
N LEU A 131 -8.15 10.09 -0.61
CA LEU A 131 -9.50 9.97 -0.05
C LEU A 131 -9.82 11.04 1.01
N LEU A 132 -8.80 11.54 1.70
CA LEU A 132 -8.93 12.49 2.80
C LEU A 132 -9.10 13.95 2.34
N ASN A 133 -8.67 14.30 1.12
CA ASN A 133 -8.73 15.67 0.61
C ASN A 133 -10.05 16.00 -0.11
N THR A 134 -11.08 16.45 0.62
CA THR A 134 -12.36 16.93 0.05
C THR A 134 -12.25 18.22 -0.77
N ASN A 135 -11.15 18.97 -0.68
CA ASN A 135 -10.97 20.26 -1.37
C ASN A 135 -9.77 20.24 -2.32
N LEU A 136 -9.91 19.58 -3.47
CA LEU A 136 -8.91 19.61 -4.56
C LEU A 136 -8.97 20.88 -5.44
N ALA A 137 -9.85 21.84 -5.14
CA ALA A 137 -9.95 23.09 -5.91
C ALA A 137 -9.06 24.24 -5.37
N GLU A 138 -8.63 24.22 -4.10
CA GLU A 138 -7.94 25.38 -3.49
C GLU A 138 -6.51 25.09 -2.99
N LYS A 139 -6.07 23.83 -2.93
CA LYS A 139 -4.71 23.49 -2.47
C LYS A 139 -3.64 23.42 -3.58
N ALA A 140 -3.87 24.00 -4.75
CA ALA A 140 -2.80 24.17 -5.74
C ALA A 140 -1.77 25.25 -5.34
N LYS A 141 -2.01 26.01 -4.27
CA LYS A 141 -1.04 26.94 -3.68
C LYS A 141 -1.11 26.89 -2.16
N GLY A 142 -0.09 26.30 -1.53
CA GLY A 142 0.22 26.60 -0.13
C GLY A 142 -0.24 25.59 0.91
N ARG A 143 0.03 24.29 0.71
CA ARG A 143 0.30 23.37 1.83
C ARG A 143 1.45 22.43 1.47
N SER A 144 2.56 22.61 2.17
CA SER A 144 3.61 21.62 2.35
C SER A 144 3.02 20.42 3.09
N ASP A 145 2.33 19.52 2.38
CA ASP A 145 1.94 18.21 2.90
C ASP A 145 3.17 17.27 2.84
N GLY A 146 3.47 16.64 3.96
CA GLY A 146 4.65 15.81 4.21
C GLY A 146 4.64 14.48 3.45
N GLY A 147 4.75 14.55 2.12
CA GLY A 147 5.43 13.50 1.37
C GLY A 147 6.93 13.55 1.67
N LEU A 148 7.62 12.42 1.52
CA LEU A 148 9.08 12.40 1.56
C LEU A 148 9.59 13.47 0.60
N ASN A 149 10.27 14.49 1.11
CA ASN A 149 10.89 15.47 0.23
C ASN A 149 11.91 14.76 -0.68
N GLU A 150 12.35 15.40 -1.77
CA GLU A 150 13.26 14.76 -2.75
C GLU A 150 14.52 14.14 -2.11
N GLN A 151 15.02 14.73 -1.02
CA GLN A 151 16.15 14.18 -0.26
C GLN A 151 15.76 12.95 0.56
N GLU A 152 14.56 12.95 1.16
CA GLU A 152 14.03 11.81 1.90
C GLU A 152 13.71 10.64 0.96
N LEU A 153 13.12 10.91 -0.21
CA LEU A 153 12.90 9.90 -1.25
C LEU A 153 14.23 9.34 -1.78
N GLY A 154 15.22 10.22 -2.05
CA GLY A 154 16.56 9.78 -2.43
C GLY A 154 17.23 8.91 -1.37
N THR A 155 16.99 9.22 -0.09
CA THR A 155 17.47 8.41 1.04
C THR A 155 16.81 7.03 1.07
N VAL A 156 15.49 6.96 0.88
CA VAL A 156 14.76 5.67 0.83
C VAL A 156 15.21 4.83 -0.36
N ILE A 157 15.35 5.42 -1.55
CA ILE A 157 15.87 4.73 -2.73
C ILE A 157 17.28 4.16 -2.46
N LYS A 158 18.14 4.94 -1.81
CA LYS A 158 19.49 4.51 -1.44
C LYS A 158 19.46 3.34 -0.45
N ILE A 159 18.55 3.35 0.52
CA ILE A 159 18.33 2.23 1.46
C ILE A 159 17.88 0.98 0.69
N VAL A 160 16.88 1.10 -0.19
CA VAL A 160 16.34 -0.03 -0.96
C VAL A 160 17.41 -0.66 -1.84
N ASN A 161 18.14 0.16 -2.62
CA ASN A 161 19.23 -0.31 -3.46
C ASN A 161 20.34 -0.97 -2.63
N GLY A 162 20.69 -0.36 -1.48
CA GLY A 162 21.68 -0.93 -0.56
C GLY A 162 21.26 -2.30 -0.02
N LEU A 163 20.00 -2.48 0.38
CA LEU A 163 19.49 -3.77 0.83
C LEU A 163 19.56 -4.85 -0.27
N VAL A 164 19.22 -4.49 -1.51
CA VAL A 164 19.32 -5.41 -2.66
C VAL A 164 20.77 -5.82 -2.91
N ASP A 165 21.71 -4.88 -2.84
CA ASP A 165 23.12 -5.17 -3.06
C ASP A 165 23.74 -5.97 -1.90
N ILE A 166 23.29 -5.76 -0.66
CA ILE A 166 23.63 -6.62 0.48
C ILE A 166 23.17 -8.05 0.24
N ILE A 167 21.94 -8.27 -0.26
CA ILE A 167 21.44 -9.62 -0.59
C ILE A 167 22.35 -10.29 -1.63
N LYS A 168 22.75 -9.56 -2.68
CA LYS A 168 23.69 -10.07 -3.69
C LYS A 168 25.05 -10.40 -3.09
N ALA A 169 25.58 -9.55 -2.21
CA ALA A 169 26.86 -9.77 -1.54
C ALA A 169 26.82 -11.00 -0.62
N VAL A 170 25.70 -11.22 0.07
CA VAL A 170 25.48 -12.42 0.90
C VAL A 170 25.40 -13.67 0.03
N ASP A 171 24.65 -13.66 -1.08
CA ASP A 171 24.60 -14.79 -2.01
C ASP A 171 25.98 -15.11 -2.59
N LYS A 172 26.70 -14.07 -3.03
CA LYS A 172 28.07 -14.17 -3.54
C LYS A 172 28.99 -14.81 -2.51
N ALA A 173 28.96 -14.34 -1.26
CA ALA A 173 29.78 -14.89 -0.19
C ALA A 173 29.52 -16.38 0.04
N HIS A 174 28.27 -16.86 -0.12
CA HIS A 174 27.92 -18.27 0.03
C HIS A 174 28.28 -19.14 -1.18
N ARG A 175 28.19 -18.62 -2.40
CA ARG A 175 28.39 -19.39 -3.64
C ARG A 175 29.83 -19.40 -4.13
N GLU A 176 30.53 -18.29 -3.99
CA GLU A 176 31.87 -18.13 -4.56
C GLU A 176 32.96 -18.55 -3.57
N SER A 177 33.99 -19.22 -4.09
CA SER A 177 35.19 -19.54 -3.33
C SER A 177 36.12 -18.32 -3.30
N PRO A 178 36.60 -17.86 -2.14
CA PRO A 178 37.50 -16.71 -2.05
C PRO A 178 38.78 -16.92 -2.85
N THR A 179 39.21 -15.89 -3.59
CA THR A 179 40.40 -16.00 -4.46
C THR A 179 41.68 -15.53 -3.77
N ASN A 180 41.55 -14.69 -2.73
CA ASN A 180 42.65 -14.19 -1.92
C ASN A 180 42.28 -14.17 -0.42
N TYR A 181 43.22 -13.76 0.44
CA TYR A 181 43.01 -13.71 1.88
C TYR A 181 41.97 -12.67 2.29
N ASP A 182 41.99 -11.50 1.67
CA ASP A 182 41.09 -10.39 1.99
C ASP A 182 39.62 -10.73 1.63
N ASP A 183 39.41 -11.35 0.46
CA ASP A 183 38.13 -11.91 0.02
C ASP A 183 37.61 -12.96 1.00
N LYS A 184 38.52 -13.77 1.57
CA LYS A 184 38.16 -14.82 2.52
C LYS A 184 37.70 -14.21 3.85
N VAL A 185 38.40 -13.19 4.32
CA VAL A 185 38.02 -12.45 5.53
C VAL A 185 36.68 -11.74 5.32
N SER A 186 36.53 -11.00 4.22
CA SER A 186 35.29 -10.29 3.89
C SER A 186 34.09 -11.23 3.73
N SER A 187 34.24 -12.32 2.95
CA SER A 187 33.17 -13.34 2.80
C SER A 187 32.76 -13.95 4.15
N SER A 188 33.72 -14.21 5.04
CA SER A 188 33.44 -14.74 6.37
C SER A 188 32.72 -13.74 7.26
N ASN A 189 33.11 -12.46 7.21
CA ASN A 189 32.49 -11.38 7.96
C ASN A 189 31.06 -11.12 7.47
N ILE A 190 30.82 -11.06 6.16
CA ILE A 190 29.49 -10.93 5.54
C ILE A 190 28.56 -12.04 6.02
N LYS A 191 29.01 -13.30 5.97
CA LYS A 191 28.24 -14.45 6.48
C LYS A 191 27.90 -14.31 7.96
N ARG A 192 28.87 -13.88 8.77
CA ARG A 192 28.69 -13.69 10.21
C ARG A 192 27.66 -12.61 10.53
N TYR A 193 27.74 -11.45 9.86
CA TYR A 193 26.79 -10.36 10.07
C TYR A 193 25.38 -10.74 9.58
N ALA A 194 25.27 -11.38 8.41
CA ALA A 194 24.00 -11.89 7.91
C ALA A 194 23.38 -12.91 8.88
N TYR A 195 24.18 -13.84 9.41
CA TYR A 195 23.72 -14.78 10.43
C TYR A 195 23.23 -14.07 11.70
N THR A 196 23.95 -13.04 12.14
CA THR A 196 23.59 -12.25 13.33
C THR A 196 22.29 -11.47 13.14
N LEU A 197 22.01 -10.98 11.92
CA LEU A 197 20.74 -10.34 11.59
C LEU A 197 19.57 -11.33 11.63
N SER A 198 19.76 -12.52 11.07
CA SER A 198 18.72 -13.56 11.04
C SER A 198 18.52 -14.27 12.38
N ASN A 199 19.59 -14.39 13.18
CA ASN A 199 19.62 -15.07 14.47
C ASN A 199 20.23 -14.15 15.52
N PRO A 200 19.50 -13.09 15.93
CA PRO A 200 20.03 -12.14 16.88
C PRO A 200 20.32 -12.82 18.22
N PRO A 201 21.47 -12.57 18.84
CA PRO A 201 21.86 -13.25 20.09
C PRO A 201 20.98 -12.90 21.28
N ARG A 202 20.21 -11.80 21.18
CA ARG A 202 19.26 -11.32 22.19
C ARG A 202 18.10 -10.62 21.48
N LYS A 203 16.91 -10.64 22.10
CA LYS A 203 15.68 -9.98 21.59
C LYS A 203 15.86 -8.48 21.29
N ASN A 204 16.83 -7.83 21.93
CA ASN A 204 17.13 -6.39 21.80
C ASN A 204 18.45 -6.12 21.05
N SER A 205 18.83 -6.97 20.09
CA SER A 205 20.03 -6.78 19.28
C SER A 205 19.94 -5.49 18.45
N ASP A 206 21.05 -4.76 18.33
CA ASP A 206 21.11 -3.53 17.54
C ASP A 206 21.20 -3.83 16.04
N VAL A 207 20.03 -4.02 15.43
CA VAL A 207 19.85 -4.34 14.01
C VAL A 207 20.53 -3.28 13.12
N CYS A 208 20.45 -2.00 13.48
CA CYS A 208 21.07 -0.93 12.70
C CYS A 208 22.59 -1.09 12.66
N SER A 209 23.22 -1.32 13.82
CA SER A 209 24.68 -1.54 13.90
C SER A 209 25.12 -2.72 13.05
N THR A 210 24.40 -3.83 13.13
CA THR A 210 24.75 -5.04 12.35
C THR A 210 24.55 -4.83 10.85
N LEU A 211 23.50 -4.10 10.46
CA LEU A 211 23.23 -3.83 9.05
C LEU A 211 24.21 -2.84 8.44
N ILE A 212 24.63 -1.81 9.18
CA ILE A 212 25.68 -0.87 8.74
C ILE A 212 27.01 -1.60 8.57
N ALA A 213 27.42 -2.41 9.55
CA ALA A 213 28.66 -3.19 9.46
C ALA A 213 28.63 -4.19 8.29
N LEU A 214 27.47 -4.78 8.01
CA LEU A 214 27.28 -5.65 6.85
C LEU A 214 27.42 -4.88 5.53
N ALA A 215 26.83 -3.69 5.43
CA ALA A 215 26.93 -2.84 4.24
C ALA A 215 28.39 -2.40 3.99
N GLU A 216 29.11 -2.00 5.04
CA GLU A 216 30.52 -1.63 4.96
C GLU A 216 31.40 -2.79 4.49
N GLU A 217 31.23 -3.98 5.08
CA GLU A 217 31.98 -5.17 4.68
C GLU A 217 31.68 -5.61 3.24
N ALA A 218 30.44 -5.39 2.79
CA ALA A 218 29.98 -5.68 1.44
C ALA A 218 30.36 -4.58 0.42
N GLY A 219 30.94 -3.46 0.86
CA GLY A 219 31.25 -2.32 -0.01
C GLY A 219 30.02 -1.65 -0.61
N VAL A 220 28.87 -1.71 0.07
CA VAL A 220 27.59 -1.19 -0.42
C VAL A 220 27.39 0.24 0.04
N ASP A 221 27.02 1.12 -0.89
CA ASP A 221 26.72 2.52 -0.60
C ASP A 221 25.32 2.68 0.03
N MET A 222 25.23 2.44 1.34
CA MET A 222 24.02 2.56 2.15
C MET A 222 24.19 3.66 3.22
N PRO A 223 23.12 4.34 3.68
CA PRO A 223 23.24 5.32 4.76
C PRO A 223 23.83 4.69 6.05
N SER A 224 24.92 5.25 6.54
CA SER A 224 25.64 4.79 7.73
C SER A 224 25.12 5.40 9.04
N TYR A 225 24.19 6.37 8.97
CA TYR A 225 23.67 7.02 10.17
C TYR A 225 22.50 6.25 10.78
N HIS A 226 22.65 5.83 12.05
CA HIS A 226 21.64 5.07 12.80
C HIS A 226 20.27 5.74 12.84
N GLY A 227 20.22 7.07 13.01
CA GLY A 227 18.94 7.80 13.06
C GLY A 227 18.19 7.72 11.74
N THR A 228 18.91 7.78 10.61
CA THR A 228 18.35 7.65 9.26
C THR A 228 17.81 6.25 9.03
N MET A 229 18.60 5.24 9.37
CA MET A 229 18.20 3.83 9.28
C MET A 229 16.94 3.55 10.12
N ARG A 230 16.89 4.03 11.37
CA ARG A 230 15.71 3.86 12.24
C ARG A 230 14.48 4.57 11.68
N LYS A 231 14.63 5.82 11.24
CA LYS A 231 13.52 6.63 10.70
C LYS A 231 12.85 5.94 9.52
N TYR A 232 13.63 5.47 8.55
CA TYR A 232 13.09 4.98 7.28
C TYR A 232 12.85 3.47 7.24
N MET A 233 13.46 2.68 8.13
CA MET A 233 13.23 1.23 8.19
C MET A 233 12.27 0.80 9.30
N GLY A 234 11.73 1.72 10.09
CA GLY A 234 10.80 1.41 11.19
C GLY A 234 11.44 0.60 12.33
N ILE A 235 12.77 0.66 12.48
CA ILE A 235 13.48 -0.05 13.55
C ILE A 235 13.24 0.70 14.87
N GLN A 236 12.48 0.07 15.77
CA GLN A 236 12.06 0.69 17.03
C GLN A 236 13.23 1.22 17.87
N SER A 237 13.09 2.47 18.31
CA SER A 237 13.97 3.10 19.28
C SER A 237 13.77 2.50 20.68
N LYS A 238 14.85 2.33 21.45
CA LYS A 238 14.83 1.87 22.85
C LYS A 238 13.93 2.70 23.80
N SER A 239 13.36 3.82 23.35
CA SER A 239 12.53 4.72 24.15
C SER A 239 11.06 4.32 24.27
N ASP A 240 10.54 3.44 23.41
CA ASP A 240 9.08 3.30 23.25
C ASP A 240 8.49 2.05 23.91
N THR A 241 9.32 1.29 24.65
CA THR A 241 8.80 0.24 25.54
C THR A 241 8.34 0.89 26.85
N LYS A 242 7.16 1.51 26.86
CA LYS A 242 6.41 1.69 28.10
C LYS A 242 5.54 0.47 28.35
N ALA A 243 5.68 -0.04 29.57
CA ALA A 243 4.88 -1.08 30.19
C ALA A 243 3.39 -0.73 30.25
#